data_AF-A0A3D0N5M5-F1
#
_entry.id   AF-A0A3D0N5M5-F1
#
_cell.length_a   1.000
_cell.length_b   1.000
_cell.length_c   1.000
_cell.angle_alpha   90.00
_cell.angle_beta   90.00
_cell.angle_gamma   90.00
#
_symmetry.space_group_name_H-M   'P 1'
#
loop_
_entity.id
_entity.type
_entity.pdbx_description
1 polymer ?
#
loop_
_entity_poly.entity_id
_entity_poly.type
_entity_poly.pdbx_seq_one_letter_code
_entity_poly.pdbx_strand_id
1 'polypeptide(L)'
;MHRALRLIWLIALMLTASALAGSAADVECQIDPGFGGRYTRDAWAPVRITLLNKGKSASGRIAMHAQTNDYGGTVLYTVPIELPTGARKSYRLLLPELASGQRVRIEAGGETIGYQLQGTTPVAPEELLLVVLGSGDGVLGFLNGTPAPVAGRPDARSYQQSSAATANQFVIAQARWGALPVNWLGWDGVDAAFVSDAELGDASAEEVEALALWVRLGGTLVVTGGARAPAIAAGPLGDLLPMEVSGTRTARDLSGLEAWGLQPIRRQAALIAEGVLREDAEVLLGTQAEPLVVRRKLDAGAVVMATFDLTAEPVKYWDGQE
;
A
#
# COMPACT_ATOMS: atom_id res chain seq x y z
N MET A 1 66.67 -44.95 12.05
CA MET A 1 66.07 -44.38 10.82
C MET A 1 64.59 -44.71 10.60
N HIS A 2 63.91 -45.48 11.45
CA HIS A 2 62.50 -45.89 11.23
C HIS A 2 61.43 -45.11 12.04
N ARG A 3 61.81 -44.19 12.93
CA ARG A 3 60.86 -43.36 13.70
C ARG A 3 60.55 -42.01 13.04
N ALA A 4 61.49 -41.44 12.28
CA ALA A 4 61.30 -40.18 11.56
C ALA A 4 60.39 -40.34 10.33
N LEU A 5 60.41 -41.50 9.65
CA LEU A 5 59.58 -41.75 8.46
C LEU A 5 58.08 -41.94 8.76
N ARG A 6 57.71 -42.37 9.99
CA ARG A 6 56.30 -42.57 10.39
C ARG A 6 55.60 -41.26 10.76
N LEU A 7 56.35 -40.23 11.15
CA LEU A 7 55.79 -38.92 11.51
C LEU A 7 55.43 -38.08 10.28
N ILE A 8 56.13 -38.29 9.15
CA ILE A 8 55.89 -37.59 7.89
C ILE A 8 54.62 -38.08 7.19
N TRP A 9 54.24 -39.35 7.37
CA TRP A 9 52.99 -39.91 6.83
C TRP A 9 51.73 -39.54 7.62
N LEU A 10 51.85 -39.18 8.90
CA LEU A 10 50.72 -38.71 9.72
C LEU A 10 50.42 -37.22 9.52
N ILE A 11 51.39 -36.43 9.07
CA ILE A 11 51.20 -35.00 8.74
C ILE A 11 50.63 -34.85 7.32
N ALA A 12 50.97 -35.76 6.39
CA ALA A 12 50.42 -35.75 5.03
C ALA A 12 48.94 -36.17 4.95
N LEU A 13 48.42 -36.90 5.95
CA LEU A 13 47.01 -37.33 5.99
C LEU A 13 46.09 -36.32 6.71
N MET A 14 46.64 -35.31 7.37
CA MET A 14 45.86 -34.21 7.97
C MET A 14 45.71 -32.99 7.05
N LEU A 15 46.32 -32.99 5.85
CA LEU A 15 46.30 -31.84 4.94
C LEU A 15 45.28 -31.93 3.79
N THR A 16 44.42 -32.95 3.74
CA THR A 16 43.45 -33.14 2.64
C THR A 16 41.98 -33.13 3.09
N ALA A 17 41.66 -32.46 4.18
CA ALA A 17 40.27 -32.26 4.60
C ALA A 17 40.00 -30.86 5.15
N SER A 18 40.63 -29.83 4.57
CA SER A 18 39.95 -28.54 4.47
C SER A 18 39.03 -28.63 3.26
N ALA A 19 37.94 -29.39 3.40
CA ALA A 19 36.76 -29.06 2.63
C ALA A 19 36.49 -27.59 2.94
N LEU A 20 36.58 -26.75 1.92
CA LEU A 20 35.90 -25.47 1.90
C LEU A 20 34.42 -25.79 2.10
N ALA A 21 34.00 -25.95 3.36
CA ALA A 21 32.65 -25.66 3.74
C ALA A 21 32.50 -24.18 3.41
N GLY A 22 31.98 -23.90 2.21
CA GLY A 22 31.39 -22.62 1.90
C GLY A 22 30.40 -22.36 3.03
N SER A 23 30.78 -21.48 3.96
CA SER A 23 29.88 -20.98 4.98
C SER A 23 28.60 -20.55 4.27
N ALA A 24 27.51 -21.21 4.64
CA ALA A 24 26.18 -21.02 4.08
C ALA A 24 25.86 -19.53 3.96
N ALA A 25 25.09 -19.19 2.93
CA ALA A 25 24.49 -17.87 2.84
C ALA A 25 23.43 -17.80 3.95
N ASP A 26 23.84 -17.34 5.14
CA ASP A 26 22.95 -17.04 6.26
C ASP A 26 22.14 -15.79 5.90
N VAL A 27 21.09 -15.99 5.12
CA VAL A 27 20.20 -14.93 4.63
C VAL A 27 18.88 -15.04 5.38
N GLU A 28 18.58 -14.00 6.15
CA GLU A 28 17.25 -13.82 6.72
C GLU A 28 16.35 -13.13 5.69
N CYS A 29 15.12 -13.61 5.56
CA CYS A 29 14.16 -13.13 4.57
C CYS A 29 12.85 -12.78 5.28
N GLN A 30 12.38 -11.57 5.06
CA GLN A 30 11.04 -11.12 5.42
C GLN A 30 10.27 -10.82 4.13
N ILE A 31 9.05 -11.35 4.02
CA ILE A 31 8.21 -11.15 2.85
C ILE A 31 6.92 -10.48 3.32
N ASP A 32 6.65 -9.30 2.78
CA ASP A 32 5.46 -8.51 3.05
C ASP A 32 4.59 -8.47 1.78
N PRO A 33 3.53 -9.30 1.69
CA PRO A 33 2.61 -9.31 0.56
C PRO A 33 1.56 -8.20 0.65
N GLY A 34 1.18 -7.66 -0.50
CA GLY A 34 0.10 -6.70 -0.64
C GLY A 34 0.25 -5.47 0.25
N PHE A 35 -0.90 -4.93 0.67
CA PHE A 35 -1.00 -3.83 1.62
C PHE A 35 -1.39 -4.42 2.98
N GLY A 36 -0.39 -4.69 3.83
CA GLY A 36 -0.61 -5.35 5.12
C GLY A 36 -1.19 -6.77 4.98
N GLY A 37 -0.80 -7.49 3.93
CA GLY A 37 -1.32 -8.83 3.61
C GLY A 37 -2.53 -8.83 2.68
N ARG A 38 -3.22 -7.70 2.51
CA ARG A 38 -4.42 -7.59 1.67
C ARG A 38 -4.09 -7.27 0.22
N TYR A 39 -4.77 -7.94 -0.71
CA TYR A 39 -4.66 -7.73 -2.15
C TYR A 39 -5.91 -8.29 -2.84
N THR A 40 -6.34 -7.67 -3.93
CA THR A 40 -7.48 -8.13 -4.72
C THR A 40 -7.07 -9.32 -5.58
N ARG A 41 -7.92 -10.36 -5.61
CA ARG A 41 -7.72 -11.51 -6.49
C ARG A 41 -7.76 -11.06 -7.95
N ASP A 42 -7.02 -11.77 -8.80
CA ASP A 42 -6.96 -11.52 -10.25
C ASP A 42 -6.40 -10.14 -10.66
N ALA A 43 -5.83 -9.41 -9.70
CA ALA A 43 -5.15 -8.13 -9.91
C ALA A 43 -3.66 -8.23 -9.58
N TRP A 44 -2.87 -7.30 -10.12
CA TRP A 44 -1.45 -7.23 -9.79
C TRP A 44 -1.25 -6.84 -8.32
N ALA A 45 -0.56 -7.70 -7.57
CA ALA A 45 -0.28 -7.51 -6.16
C ALA A 45 1.20 -7.18 -5.93
N PRO A 46 1.52 -6.15 -5.13
CA PRO A 46 2.89 -5.85 -4.75
C PRO A 46 3.38 -6.85 -3.70
N VAL A 47 4.63 -7.29 -3.81
CA VAL A 47 5.31 -8.09 -2.80
C VAL A 47 6.66 -7.47 -2.50
N ARG A 48 6.88 -7.12 -1.24
CA ARG A 48 8.16 -6.59 -0.77
C ARG A 48 8.94 -7.69 -0.08
N ILE A 49 10.17 -7.92 -0.52
CA ILE A 49 11.08 -8.92 0.04
C ILE A 49 12.28 -8.21 0.61
N THR A 50 12.46 -8.30 1.93
CA THR A 50 13.61 -7.73 2.64
C THR A 50 14.58 -8.85 3.01
N LEU A 51 15.79 -8.77 2.49
CA LEU A 51 16.86 -9.72 2.71
C LEU A 51 17.94 -9.09 3.59
N LEU A 52 18.33 -9.80 4.65
CA LEU A 52 19.48 -9.46 5.50
C LEU A 52 20.54 -10.55 5.34
N ASN A 53 21.71 -10.19 4.81
CA ASN A 53 22.83 -11.11 4.68
C ASN A 53 23.71 -11.09 5.93
N LYS A 54 23.66 -12.17 6.73
CA LYS A 54 24.52 -12.39 7.90
C LYS A 54 25.78 -13.19 7.55
N GLY A 55 25.84 -13.76 6.35
CA GLY A 55 26.95 -14.54 5.84
C GLY A 55 27.93 -13.73 4.99
N LYS A 56 28.65 -14.43 4.10
CA LYS A 56 29.58 -13.82 3.15
C LYS A 56 28.81 -13.07 2.05
N SER A 57 29.47 -12.07 1.46
CA SER A 57 28.95 -11.39 0.27
C SER A 57 28.56 -12.39 -0.83
N ALA A 58 27.36 -12.25 -1.35
CA ALA A 58 26.81 -13.12 -2.37
C ALA A 58 25.99 -12.34 -3.39
N SER A 59 26.06 -12.76 -4.66
CA SER A 59 25.14 -12.32 -5.71
C SER A 59 24.26 -13.50 -6.14
N GLY A 60 23.10 -13.20 -6.69
CA GLY A 60 22.10 -14.22 -6.93
C GLY A 60 20.82 -13.68 -7.56
N ARG A 61 19.71 -14.38 -7.29
CA ARG A 61 18.37 -13.94 -7.68
C ARG A 61 17.30 -14.34 -6.67
N ILE A 62 16.24 -13.55 -6.61
CA ILE A 62 14.93 -13.97 -6.10
C ILE A 62 14.21 -14.64 -7.27
N ALA A 63 13.58 -15.79 -7.04
CA ALA A 63 12.85 -16.55 -8.03
C ALA A 63 11.45 -16.94 -7.51
N MET A 64 10.40 -16.58 -8.24
CA MET A 64 9.00 -16.88 -7.89
C MET A 64 8.28 -17.44 -9.11
N HIS A 65 7.51 -18.52 -8.93
CA HIS A 65 6.64 -19.04 -10.00
C HIS A 65 5.26 -18.44 -9.80
N ALA A 66 4.80 -17.61 -10.72
CA ALA A 66 3.39 -17.22 -10.77
C ALA A 66 2.64 -18.17 -11.71
N GLN A 67 1.42 -18.53 -11.34
CA GLN A 67 0.50 -19.11 -12.30
C GLN A 67 0.04 -17.98 -13.23
N THR A 68 -0.24 -18.32 -14.48
CA THR A 68 -0.61 -17.34 -15.51
C THR A 68 -1.98 -17.57 -16.12
N ASN A 69 -2.63 -18.69 -15.78
CA ASN A 69 -3.98 -19.07 -16.18
C ASN A 69 -4.40 -20.43 -15.60
N ASP A 70 -5.71 -20.71 -15.67
CA ASP A 70 -6.35 -22.00 -15.35
C ASP A 70 -5.81 -23.20 -16.16
N TYR A 71 -5.00 -22.95 -17.20
CA TYR A 71 -4.39 -23.97 -18.06
C TYR A 71 -3.02 -24.46 -17.53
N GLY A 72 -2.59 -24.01 -16.34
CA GLY A 72 -1.41 -24.55 -15.65
C GLY A 72 -0.06 -24.03 -16.17
N GLY A 73 -0.05 -22.94 -16.94
CA GLY A 73 1.18 -22.26 -17.34
C GLY A 73 1.81 -21.55 -16.14
N THR A 74 3.07 -21.84 -15.85
CA THR A 74 3.83 -21.10 -14.82
C THR A 74 4.85 -20.18 -15.48
N VAL A 75 4.91 -18.93 -15.01
CA VAL A 75 5.95 -17.97 -15.39
C VAL A 75 6.89 -17.79 -14.21
N LEU A 76 8.18 -17.90 -14.50
CA LEU A 76 9.25 -17.67 -13.53
C LEU A 76 9.64 -16.19 -13.53
N TYR A 77 9.27 -15.49 -12.46
CA TYR A 77 9.72 -14.14 -12.16
C TYR A 77 11.07 -14.21 -11.46
N THR A 78 12.06 -13.50 -11.99
CA THR A 78 13.38 -13.39 -11.36
C THR A 78 13.80 -11.95 -11.16
N VAL A 79 14.36 -11.66 -9.99
CA VAL A 79 14.95 -10.36 -9.67
C VAL A 79 16.41 -10.58 -9.28
N PRO A 80 17.38 -9.98 -9.99
CA PRO A 80 18.78 -10.09 -9.61
C PRO A 80 19.02 -9.42 -8.25
N ILE A 81 19.83 -10.06 -7.41
CA ILE A 81 20.16 -9.54 -6.08
C ILE A 81 21.67 -9.52 -5.88
N GLU A 82 22.12 -8.48 -5.18
CA GLU A 82 23.48 -8.36 -4.70
C GLU A 82 23.43 -8.10 -3.20
N LEU A 83 24.00 -9.00 -2.42
CA LEU A 83 23.93 -8.99 -0.97
C LEU A 83 25.36 -8.95 -0.40
N PRO A 84 25.96 -7.77 -0.23
CA PRO A 84 27.20 -7.63 0.56
C PRO A 84 27.03 -8.17 1.97
N THR A 85 28.14 -8.56 2.61
CA THR A 85 28.16 -8.99 4.02
C THR A 85 27.52 -7.91 4.91
N GLY A 86 26.53 -8.29 5.73
CA GLY A 86 25.84 -7.39 6.65
C GLY A 86 24.79 -6.48 6.00
N ALA A 87 24.59 -6.56 4.67
CA ALA A 87 23.63 -5.70 3.99
C ALA A 87 22.18 -6.12 4.27
N ARG A 88 21.33 -5.12 4.53
CA ARG A 88 19.87 -5.25 4.51
C ARG A 88 19.33 -4.54 3.27
N LYS A 89 18.75 -5.30 2.33
CA LYS A 89 18.18 -4.75 1.09
C LYS A 89 16.73 -5.16 0.93
N SER A 90 15.92 -4.24 0.39
CA SER A 90 14.51 -4.49 0.07
C SER A 90 14.33 -4.52 -1.44
N TYR A 91 13.57 -5.51 -1.92
CA TYR A 91 13.24 -5.73 -3.32
C TYR A 91 11.72 -5.70 -3.46
N ARG A 92 11.22 -5.04 -4.50
CA ARG A 92 9.79 -4.88 -4.77
C ARG A 92 9.45 -5.66 -6.04
N LEU A 93 8.51 -6.58 -5.93
CA LEU A 93 8.02 -7.41 -7.02
C LEU A 93 6.54 -7.13 -7.24
N LEU A 94 6.07 -7.32 -8.48
CA LEU A 94 4.67 -7.28 -8.84
C LEU A 94 4.30 -8.65 -9.38
N LEU A 95 3.20 -9.21 -8.88
CA LEU A 95 2.76 -10.55 -9.24
C LEU A 95 1.28 -10.49 -9.69
N PRO A 96 0.95 -11.03 -10.87
CA PRO A 96 -0.42 -10.97 -11.40
C PRO A 96 -1.40 -11.90 -10.69
N GLU A 97 -0.88 -12.95 -10.04
CA GLU A 97 -1.69 -13.96 -9.34
C GLU A 97 -0.95 -14.37 -8.06
N LEU A 98 -1.16 -13.58 -7.00
CA LEU A 98 -0.58 -13.83 -5.69
C LEU A 98 -1.43 -14.86 -4.96
N ALA A 99 -0.79 -15.91 -4.44
CA ALA A 99 -1.47 -16.97 -3.71
C ALA A 99 -0.80 -17.22 -2.35
N SER A 100 -1.63 -17.57 -1.35
CA SER A 100 -1.12 -18.02 -0.06
C SER A 100 -0.26 -19.29 -0.22
N GLY A 101 0.86 -19.36 0.49
CA GLY A 101 1.78 -20.49 0.42
C GLY A 101 2.65 -20.54 -0.84
N GLN A 102 2.55 -19.55 -1.74
CA GLN A 102 3.42 -19.46 -2.92
C GLN A 102 4.90 -19.46 -2.51
N ARG A 103 5.71 -20.29 -3.19
CA ARG A 103 7.13 -20.44 -2.84
C ARG A 103 7.98 -19.33 -3.43
N VAL A 104 8.75 -18.69 -2.58
CA VAL A 104 9.81 -17.74 -2.93
C VAL A 104 11.14 -18.46 -2.78
N ARG A 105 11.95 -18.49 -3.84
CA ARG A 105 13.31 -19.04 -3.80
C ARG A 105 14.32 -17.91 -3.80
N ILE A 106 15.25 -17.96 -2.85
CA ILE A 106 16.43 -17.10 -2.82
C ILE A 106 17.61 -17.96 -3.25
N GLU A 107 18.19 -17.64 -4.39
CA GLU A 107 19.28 -18.38 -5.01
C GLU A 107 20.53 -17.51 -4.97
N ALA A 108 21.38 -17.67 -3.95
CA ALA A 108 22.53 -16.83 -3.70
C ALA A 108 23.71 -17.65 -3.15
N GLY A 109 24.93 -17.30 -3.55
CA GLY A 109 26.14 -17.93 -3.01
C GLY A 109 26.27 -19.44 -3.30
N GLY A 110 25.54 -19.96 -4.30
CA GLY A 110 25.50 -21.39 -4.65
C GLY A 110 24.45 -22.20 -3.88
N GLU A 111 23.67 -21.55 -3.01
CA GLU A 111 22.59 -22.19 -2.25
C GLU A 111 21.22 -21.72 -2.76
N THR A 112 20.19 -22.53 -2.51
CA THR A 112 18.79 -22.20 -2.78
C THR A 112 17.99 -22.38 -1.50
N ILE A 113 17.48 -21.27 -0.96
CA ILE A 113 16.64 -21.28 0.23
C ILE A 113 15.21 -20.99 -0.21
N GLY A 114 14.27 -21.88 0.17
CA GLY A 114 12.86 -21.74 -0.13
C GLY A 114 12.08 -21.18 1.05
N TYR A 115 11.36 -20.08 0.84
CA TYR A 115 10.40 -19.51 1.77
C TYR A 115 8.99 -19.70 1.22
N GLN A 116 8.00 -19.69 2.11
CA GLN A 116 6.59 -19.66 1.73
C GLN A 116 6.02 -18.30 2.07
N LEU A 117 5.21 -17.77 1.15
CA LEU A 117 4.43 -16.57 1.39
C LEU A 117 3.40 -16.84 2.50
N GLN A 118 3.46 -16.05 3.57
CA GLN A 118 2.55 -16.12 4.71
C GLN A 118 1.88 -14.76 4.92
N GLY A 119 0.85 -14.71 5.77
CA GLY A 119 0.18 -13.46 6.13
C GLY A 119 -0.59 -12.82 4.96
N THR A 120 -1.12 -13.62 4.05
CA THR A 120 -1.96 -13.16 2.95
C THR A 120 -3.43 -13.23 3.30
N THR A 121 -4.16 -12.19 2.92
CA THR A 121 -5.61 -12.06 3.07
C THR A 121 -6.19 -11.60 1.74
N PRO A 122 -6.50 -12.54 0.82
CA PRO A 122 -7.05 -12.18 -0.49
C PRO A 122 -8.41 -11.49 -0.33
N VAL A 123 -8.63 -10.48 -1.18
CA VAL A 123 -9.86 -9.69 -1.29
C VAL A 123 -10.59 -10.14 -2.55
N ALA A 124 -11.90 -10.32 -2.47
CA ALA A 124 -12.68 -10.72 -3.64
C ALA A 124 -12.74 -9.57 -4.67
N PRO A 125 -12.75 -9.84 -5.99
CA PRO A 125 -12.84 -8.78 -7.01
C PRO A 125 -14.10 -7.92 -6.91
N GLU A 126 -15.14 -8.41 -6.23
CA GLU A 126 -16.38 -7.67 -5.98
C GLU A 126 -16.31 -6.77 -4.72
N GLU A 127 -15.35 -6.98 -3.83
CA GLU A 127 -15.13 -6.15 -2.64
C GLU A 127 -14.30 -4.91 -3.00
N LEU A 128 -14.43 -3.83 -2.21
CA LEU A 128 -13.69 -2.59 -2.44
C LEU A 128 -12.49 -2.50 -1.50
N LEU A 129 -11.27 -2.61 -2.05
CA LEU A 129 -10.03 -2.46 -1.31
C LEU A 129 -9.65 -0.98 -1.18
N LEU A 130 -9.77 -0.45 0.03
CA LEU A 130 -9.27 0.87 0.40
C LEU A 130 -7.92 0.73 1.11
N VAL A 131 -6.89 1.39 0.57
CA VAL A 131 -5.55 1.45 1.19
C VAL A 131 -5.39 2.77 1.93
N VAL A 132 -5.34 2.71 3.25
CA VAL A 132 -5.03 3.87 4.10
C VAL A 132 -3.51 4.06 4.16
N LEU A 133 -3.08 5.26 3.79
CA LEU A 133 -1.68 5.71 3.81
C LEU A 133 -1.46 6.55 5.07
N GLY A 134 -0.63 6.04 5.97
CA GLY A 134 -0.21 6.75 7.17
C GLY A 134 0.26 5.84 8.29
N SER A 135 0.71 6.47 9.37
CA SER A 135 1.22 5.87 10.60
C SER A 135 0.11 5.51 11.60
N GLY A 136 -1.13 5.97 11.37
CA GLY A 136 -2.25 5.80 12.29
C GLY A 136 -2.95 4.46 12.14
N ASP A 137 -2.78 3.58 13.14
CA ASP A 137 -3.51 2.31 13.18
C ASP A 137 -5.03 2.52 13.28
N GLY A 138 -5.80 1.77 12.48
CA GLY A 138 -7.26 1.69 12.58
C GLY A 138 -8.04 2.86 11.99
N VAL A 139 -7.38 3.81 11.32
CA VAL A 139 -8.07 4.85 10.54
C VAL A 139 -8.97 4.19 9.48
N LEU A 140 -10.22 4.64 9.39
CA LEU A 140 -11.30 4.04 8.58
C LEU A 140 -11.64 2.58 8.91
N GLY A 141 -11.10 2.01 10.00
CA GLY A 141 -11.36 0.61 10.38
C GLY A 141 -12.84 0.29 10.63
N PHE A 142 -13.66 1.29 10.95
CA PHE A 142 -15.11 1.14 11.11
C PHE A 142 -15.83 0.77 9.80
N LEU A 143 -15.26 1.10 8.63
CA LEU A 143 -15.80 0.70 7.33
C LEU A 143 -15.52 -0.77 7.01
N ASN A 144 -14.53 -1.38 7.65
CA ASN A 144 -14.10 -2.72 7.25
C ASN A 144 -15.21 -3.77 7.49
N GLY A 145 -15.74 -4.33 6.40
CA GLY A 145 -16.85 -5.29 6.41
C GLY A 145 -18.24 -4.66 6.29
N THR A 146 -18.35 -3.32 6.20
CA THR A 146 -19.63 -2.65 5.95
C THR A 146 -20.01 -2.72 4.46
N PRO A 147 -21.31 -2.65 4.11
CA PRO A 147 -21.74 -2.65 2.71
C PRO A 147 -21.15 -1.49 1.91
N ALA A 148 -20.55 -1.82 0.79
CA ALA A 148 -20.01 -0.89 -0.19
C ALA A 148 -20.92 -0.80 -1.43
N PRO A 149 -20.92 0.36 -2.13
CA PRO A 149 -21.69 0.52 -3.34
C PRO A 149 -21.17 -0.41 -4.46
N VAL A 150 -22.09 -0.91 -5.29
CA VAL A 150 -21.73 -1.73 -6.45
C VAL A 150 -21.08 -0.83 -7.51
N ALA A 151 -19.82 -1.12 -7.85
CA ALA A 151 -19.12 -0.43 -8.93
C ALA A 151 -19.92 -0.51 -10.25
N GLY A 152 -20.21 0.64 -10.87
CA GLY A 152 -20.90 0.73 -12.16
C GLY A 152 -22.35 1.24 -12.15
N ARG A 153 -22.91 1.66 -11.01
CA ARG A 153 -24.19 2.41 -10.97
C ARG A 153 -23.96 3.88 -10.56
N PRO A 154 -24.18 4.86 -11.46
CA PRO A 154 -23.99 6.28 -11.16
C PRO A 154 -25.05 6.89 -10.24
N ASP A 155 -26.11 6.15 -9.89
CA ASP A 155 -27.22 6.69 -9.12
C ASP A 155 -27.07 6.37 -7.63
N ALA A 156 -26.64 7.37 -6.86
CA ALA A 156 -26.63 7.41 -5.40
C ALA A 156 -28.04 7.37 -4.75
N ARG A 157 -29.03 6.74 -5.41
CA ARG A 157 -30.45 6.71 -4.98
C ARG A 157 -30.99 5.33 -4.67
N SER A 158 -30.20 4.27 -4.79
CA SER A 158 -30.65 2.91 -4.51
C SER A 158 -29.96 2.30 -3.27
N TYR A 159 -30.05 2.98 -2.13
CA TYR A 159 -29.83 2.34 -0.81
C TYR A 159 -31.08 1.58 -0.33
N GLN A 160 -32.19 1.62 -1.07
CA GLN A 160 -33.41 0.89 -0.74
C GLN A 160 -33.45 -0.47 -1.46
N GLN A 161 -33.31 -1.53 -0.65
CA GLN A 161 -33.71 -2.91 -0.91
C GLN A 161 -33.03 -3.62 -2.09
N SER A 162 -31.79 -4.08 -1.90
CA SER A 162 -31.35 -5.34 -2.49
C SER A 162 -31.32 -6.42 -1.40
N SER A 163 -32.23 -7.39 -1.52
CA SER A 163 -32.27 -8.59 -0.67
C SER A 163 -30.97 -9.38 -0.76
N ALA A 164 -30.28 -9.57 0.37
CA ALA A 164 -29.38 -10.69 0.74
C ALA A 164 -28.64 -11.50 -0.36
N ALA A 165 -28.23 -10.87 -1.46
CA ALA A 165 -27.19 -11.35 -2.35
C ALA A 165 -25.95 -10.53 -1.99
N THR A 166 -24.89 -11.22 -1.59
CA THR A 166 -23.63 -10.71 -1.01
C THR A 166 -23.38 -9.25 -1.36
N ALA A 167 -23.74 -8.33 -0.48
CA ALA A 167 -23.42 -6.93 -0.69
C ALA A 167 -21.89 -6.82 -0.70
N ASN A 168 -21.33 -6.19 -1.74
CA ASN A 168 -19.92 -5.83 -1.79
C ASN A 168 -19.54 -5.18 -0.47
N GLN A 169 -18.36 -5.46 0.08
CA GLN A 169 -17.92 -4.90 1.34
C GLN A 169 -16.70 -4.03 1.15
N PHE A 170 -16.55 -3.03 2.02
CA PHE A 170 -15.28 -2.34 2.15
C PHE A 170 -14.27 -3.23 2.84
N VAL A 171 -13.06 -3.27 2.29
CA VAL A 171 -11.91 -3.94 2.89
C VAL A 171 -10.81 -2.92 3.10
N ILE A 172 -10.38 -2.74 4.35
CA ILE A 172 -9.41 -1.71 4.72
C ILE A 172 -8.02 -2.34 4.90
N ALA A 173 -7.07 -1.84 4.12
CA ALA A 173 -5.65 -2.12 4.25
C ALA A 173 -4.90 -0.90 4.79
N GLN A 174 -3.76 -1.15 5.43
CA GLN A 174 -2.88 -0.11 5.94
C GLN A 174 -1.53 -0.19 5.23
N ALA A 175 -0.97 0.96 4.88
CA ALA A 175 0.33 1.07 4.28
C ALA A 175 1.01 2.38 4.69
N ARG A 176 2.34 2.41 4.56
CA ARG A 176 3.17 3.56 4.93
C ARG A 176 4.15 3.89 3.82
N TRP A 177 4.52 5.16 3.76
CA TRP A 177 5.59 5.66 2.90
C TRP A 177 6.92 4.92 3.16
N GLY A 178 7.78 4.86 2.14
CA GLY A 178 8.99 4.01 2.14
C GLY A 178 8.72 2.52 1.92
N ALA A 179 7.45 2.09 1.97
CA ALA A 179 7.03 0.70 1.82
C ALA A 179 6.06 0.49 0.64
N LEU A 180 5.69 1.54 -0.08
CA LEU A 180 4.68 1.51 -1.14
C LEU A 180 5.24 0.96 -2.46
N PRO A 181 4.37 0.54 -3.40
CA PRO A 181 4.78 0.22 -4.75
C PRO A 181 5.30 1.46 -5.49
N VAL A 182 6.41 1.31 -6.20
CA VAL A 182 7.03 2.36 -7.07
C VAL A 182 6.67 2.19 -8.54
N ASN A 183 5.67 1.37 -8.82
CA ASN A 183 5.09 1.23 -10.13
C ASN A 183 3.58 1.21 -9.96
N TRP A 184 2.88 1.99 -10.79
CA TRP A 184 1.42 2.14 -10.76
C TRP A 184 0.69 0.79 -10.80
N LEU A 185 1.27 -0.22 -11.46
CA LEU A 185 0.69 -1.56 -11.58
C LEU A 185 0.58 -2.28 -10.22
N GLY A 186 1.36 -1.88 -9.21
CA GLY A 186 1.17 -2.38 -7.84
C GLY A 186 -0.06 -1.84 -7.11
N TRP A 187 -0.78 -0.90 -7.72
CA TRP A 187 -2.04 -0.34 -7.24
C TRP A 187 -3.25 -0.86 -8.03
N ASP A 188 -3.05 -1.78 -8.98
CA ASP A 188 -4.09 -2.30 -9.89
C ASP A 188 -5.31 -2.85 -9.14
N GLY A 189 -5.09 -3.59 -8.04
CA GLY A 189 -6.17 -4.11 -7.20
C GLY A 189 -6.74 -3.14 -6.19
N VAL A 190 -6.37 -1.87 -6.19
CA VAL A 190 -6.81 -0.87 -5.20
C VAL A 190 -7.92 0.00 -5.79
N ASP A 191 -9.06 0.09 -5.10
CA ASP A 191 -10.18 0.93 -5.52
C ASP A 191 -10.00 2.40 -5.13
N ALA A 192 -9.49 2.64 -3.91
CA ALA A 192 -9.16 3.98 -3.44
C ALA A 192 -7.99 3.97 -2.45
N ALA A 193 -7.19 5.03 -2.48
CA ALA A 193 -6.13 5.28 -1.52
C ALA A 193 -6.52 6.46 -0.63
N PHE A 194 -6.36 6.36 0.69
CA PHE A 194 -6.73 7.40 1.65
C PHE A 194 -5.48 7.93 2.35
N VAL A 195 -5.12 9.19 2.13
CA VAL A 195 -4.03 9.86 2.85
C VAL A 195 -4.56 10.34 4.19
N SER A 196 -4.15 9.65 5.25
CA SER A 196 -4.64 9.85 6.60
C SER A 196 -3.77 10.74 7.47
N ASP A 197 -2.53 11.00 7.11
CA ASP A 197 -1.64 11.87 7.86
C ASP A 197 -0.82 12.80 6.96
N ALA A 198 -0.04 13.66 7.61
CA ALA A 198 0.90 14.57 6.97
C ALA A 198 2.35 14.09 7.05
N GLU A 199 2.61 12.88 7.55
CA GLU A 199 3.96 12.33 7.73
C GLU A 199 4.47 11.74 6.41
N LEU A 200 4.68 12.62 5.43
CA LEU A 200 5.14 12.26 4.08
C LEU A 200 6.68 12.23 3.95
N GLY A 201 7.42 12.29 5.07
CA GLY A 201 8.88 12.42 5.07
C GLY A 201 9.62 11.22 4.47
N ASP A 202 9.04 10.02 4.58
CA ASP A 202 9.56 8.79 3.98
C ASP A 202 9.06 8.55 2.55
N ALA A 203 8.26 9.47 2.00
CA ALA A 203 7.71 9.33 0.64
C ALA A 203 8.82 9.55 -0.40
N SER A 204 9.21 8.48 -1.08
CA SER A 204 10.14 8.60 -2.21
C SER A 204 9.46 9.21 -3.44
N ALA A 205 10.24 9.87 -4.31
CA ALA A 205 9.72 10.47 -5.53
C ALA A 205 9.04 9.41 -6.43
N GLU A 206 9.59 8.20 -6.48
CA GLU A 206 9.06 7.10 -7.26
C GLU A 206 7.73 6.56 -6.70
N GLU A 207 7.53 6.56 -5.38
CA GLU A 207 6.25 6.16 -4.76
C GLU A 207 5.16 7.19 -5.06
N VAL A 208 5.50 8.47 -4.99
CA VAL A 208 4.59 9.57 -5.28
C VAL A 208 4.23 9.57 -6.77
N GLU A 209 5.20 9.37 -7.66
CA GLU A 209 4.96 9.26 -9.10
C GLU A 209 4.08 8.05 -9.45
N ALA A 210 4.34 6.89 -8.84
CA ALA A 210 3.53 5.69 -9.05
C ALA A 210 2.08 5.88 -8.60
N LEU A 211 1.86 6.50 -7.44
CA LEU A 211 0.53 6.84 -6.94
C LEU A 211 -0.15 7.86 -7.86
N ALA A 212 0.54 8.93 -8.26
CA ALA A 212 0.01 9.96 -9.15
C ALA A 212 -0.39 9.37 -10.52
N LEU A 213 0.43 8.48 -11.07
CA LEU A 213 0.13 7.78 -12.32
C LEU A 213 -1.07 6.84 -12.18
N TRP A 214 -1.17 6.08 -11.09
CA TRP A 214 -2.36 5.27 -10.81
C TRP A 214 -3.64 6.12 -10.73
N VAL A 215 -3.59 7.28 -10.05
CA VAL A 215 -4.73 8.23 -10.03
C VAL A 215 -5.10 8.65 -11.46
N ARG A 216 -4.11 9.08 -12.27
CA ARG A 216 -4.37 9.47 -13.67
C ARG A 216 -4.97 8.36 -14.52
N LEU A 217 -4.63 7.11 -14.23
CA LEU A 217 -5.13 5.92 -14.92
C LEU A 217 -6.52 5.46 -14.47
N GLY A 218 -7.14 6.12 -13.48
CA GLY A 218 -8.49 5.80 -13.01
C GLY A 218 -8.62 5.64 -11.50
N GLY A 219 -7.50 5.64 -10.77
CA GLY A 219 -7.50 5.55 -9.31
C GLY A 219 -8.16 6.75 -8.63
N THR A 220 -8.69 6.52 -7.42
CA THR A 220 -9.23 7.58 -6.56
C THR A 220 -8.34 7.81 -5.35
N LEU A 221 -7.75 9.00 -5.25
CA LEU A 221 -7.02 9.42 -4.05
C LEU A 221 -7.94 10.28 -3.17
N VAL A 222 -8.16 9.85 -1.94
CA VAL A 222 -8.90 10.61 -0.93
C VAL A 222 -7.90 11.23 0.04
N VAL A 223 -8.02 12.52 0.31
CA VAL A 223 -7.11 13.27 1.18
C VAL A 223 -7.89 13.90 2.32
N THR A 224 -7.42 13.67 3.54
CA THR A 224 -7.97 14.31 4.74
C THR A 224 -7.48 15.75 4.89
N GLY A 225 -8.32 16.62 5.44
CA GLY A 225 -8.01 18.03 5.65
C GLY A 225 -7.83 18.38 7.12
N GLY A 226 -8.41 19.52 7.50
CA GLY A 226 -8.31 20.09 8.85
C GLY A 226 -6.90 20.56 9.16
N ALA A 227 -6.46 20.34 10.40
CA ALA A 227 -5.15 20.78 10.88
C ALA A 227 -3.96 20.23 10.06
N ARG A 228 -4.15 19.11 9.36
CA ARG A 228 -3.12 18.45 8.55
C ARG A 228 -3.01 19.00 7.12
N ALA A 229 -4.03 19.72 6.64
CA ALA A 229 -4.11 20.14 5.24
C ALA A 229 -2.89 20.97 4.77
N PRO A 230 -2.39 21.97 5.54
CA PRO A 230 -1.24 22.76 5.09
C PRO A 230 0.04 21.92 4.95
N ALA A 231 0.26 20.96 5.85
CA ALA A 231 1.45 20.11 5.81
C ALA A 231 1.40 19.11 4.64
N ILE A 232 0.23 18.53 4.35
CA ILE A 232 0.03 17.68 3.16
C ILE A 232 0.25 18.50 1.88
N ALA A 233 -0.29 19.72 1.81
CA ALA A 233 -0.18 20.60 0.65
C ALA A 233 1.25 21.10 0.40
N ALA A 234 2.04 21.32 1.45
CA ALA A 234 3.46 21.65 1.34
C ALA A 234 4.34 20.44 0.99
N GLY A 235 3.78 19.23 1.11
CA GLY A 235 4.46 17.98 0.81
C GLY A 235 4.36 17.54 -0.65
N PRO A 236 4.83 16.32 -0.97
CA PRO A 236 4.93 15.84 -2.35
C PRO A 236 3.58 15.60 -3.05
N LEU A 237 2.46 15.66 -2.32
CA LEU A 237 1.11 15.50 -2.89
C LEU A 237 0.43 16.84 -3.22
N GLY A 238 1.04 17.98 -2.90
CA GLY A 238 0.42 19.31 -3.04
C GLY A 238 -0.11 19.62 -4.44
N ASP A 239 0.64 19.20 -5.47
CA ASP A 239 0.25 19.43 -6.87
C ASP A 239 -0.93 18.59 -7.32
N LEU A 240 -1.23 17.49 -6.62
CA LEU A 240 -2.41 16.64 -6.88
C LEU A 240 -3.67 17.21 -6.24
N LEU A 241 -3.55 18.03 -5.20
CA LEU A 241 -4.69 18.48 -4.42
C LEU A 241 -5.68 19.33 -5.26
N PRO A 242 -6.99 19.27 -4.95
CA PRO A 242 -8.01 20.09 -5.60
C PRO A 242 -7.93 21.59 -5.31
N MET A 243 -7.10 22.00 -4.34
CA MET A 243 -6.96 23.39 -3.95
C MET A 243 -5.52 23.71 -3.56
N GLU A 244 -5.12 24.95 -3.78
CA GLU A 244 -3.88 25.52 -3.24
C GLU A 244 -4.14 25.95 -1.81
N VAL A 245 -3.78 25.08 -0.86
CA VAL A 245 -4.01 25.30 0.57
C VAL A 245 -3.02 26.36 1.09
N SER A 246 -3.55 27.48 1.58
CA SER A 246 -2.77 28.55 2.20
C SER A 246 -2.75 28.46 3.72
N GLY A 247 -3.61 27.64 4.33
CA GLY A 247 -3.70 27.50 5.77
C GLY A 247 -4.94 26.74 6.22
N THR A 248 -5.43 27.08 7.40
CA THR A 248 -6.69 26.57 7.94
C THR A 248 -7.54 27.71 8.47
N ARG A 249 -8.85 27.54 8.42
CA ARG A 249 -9.81 28.44 9.07
C ARG A 249 -10.86 27.65 9.84
N THR A 250 -11.51 28.30 10.79
CA THR A 250 -12.59 27.68 11.57
C THR A 250 -13.93 27.86 10.87
N ALA A 251 -14.55 26.77 10.46
CA ALA A 251 -15.97 26.75 10.06
C ALA A 251 -16.85 26.77 11.32
N ARG A 252 -18.04 27.39 11.23
CA ARG A 252 -18.98 27.46 12.36
C ARG A 252 -19.49 26.07 12.74
N ASP A 253 -19.84 25.28 11.72
CA ASP A 253 -20.23 23.88 11.83
C ASP A 253 -19.96 23.16 10.49
N LEU A 254 -20.18 21.84 10.46
CA LEU A 254 -20.05 21.02 9.25
C LEU A 254 -21.42 20.60 8.70
N SER A 255 -22.46 21.41 8.90
CA SER A 255 -23.83 21.03 8.53
C SER A 255 -24.07 20.86 7.04
N GLY A 256 -23.19 21.38 6.19
CA GLY A 256 -23.22 21.09 4.76
C GLY A 256 -23.06 19.60 4.43
N LEU A 257 -22.57 18.78 5.38
CA LEU A 257 -22.49 17.32 5.24
C LEU A 257 -23.86 16.63 5.37
N GLU A 258 -24.83 17.25 6.03
CA GLU A 258 -26.18 16.67 6.22
C GLU A 258 -26.89 16.41 4.88
N ALA A 259 -26.54 17.18 3.84
CA ALA A 259 -27.05 17.00 2.47
C ALA A 259 -26.60 15.68 1.83
N TRP A 260 -25.50 15.08 2.32
CA TRP A 260 -24.95 13.83 1.83
C TRP A 260 -25.34 12.64 2.71
N GLY A 261 -24.99 12.70 4.00
CA GLY A 261 -25.17 11.57 4.90
C GLY A 261 -26.63 11.29 5.27
N LEU A 262 -27.57 12.17 4.87
CA LEU A 262 -28.99 12.09 5.24
C LEU A 262 -29.23 11.94 6.75
N GLN A 263 -28.25 12.34 7.55
CA GLN A 263 -28.23 12.27 9.01
C GLN A 263 -27.78 13.62 9.57
N PRO A 264 -28.39 14.10 10.67
CA PRO A 264 -27.97 15.34 11.31
C PRO A 264 -26.56 15.18 11.89
N ILE A 265 -25.73 16.23 11.78
CA ILE A 265 -24.41 16.27 12.41
C ILE A 265 -24.43 17.26 13.58
N ARG A 266 -23.72 16.92 14.66
CA ARG A 266 -23.58 17.83 15.81
C ARG A 266 -23.00 19.16 15.34
N ARG A 267 -23.72 20.26 15.60
CA ARG A 267 -23.25 21.61 15.29
C ARG A 267 -22.08 21.96 16.21
N GLN A 268 -20.89 21.94 15.64
CA GLN A 268 -19.63 22.16 16.35
C GLN A 268 -18.62 22.76 15.39
N ALA A 269 -17.91 23.79 15.85
CA ALA A 269 -16.86 24.41 15.07
C ALA A 269 -15.74 23.40 14.75
N ALA A 270 -15.26 23.45 13.51
CA ALA A 270 -14.23 22.55 13.02
C ALA A 270 -13.19 23.33 12.19
N LEU A 271 -11.94 22.90 12.23
CA LEU A 271 -10.92 23.42 11.33
C LEU A 271 -11.13 22.80 9.94
N ILE A 272 -11.17 23.67 8.93
CA ILE A 272 -11.17 23.30 7.53
C ILE A 272 -9.97 23.92 6.82
N ALA A 273 -9.54 23.30 5.73
CA ALA A 273 -8.51 23.82 4.84
C ALA A 273 -8.97 25.15 4.24
N GLU A 274 -8.08 26.12 4.25
CA GLU A 274 -8.27 27.42 3.60
C GLU A 274 -7.34 27.54 2.40
N GLY A 275 -7.83 28.11 1.30
CA GLY A 275 -7.06 28.24 0.09
C GLY A 275 -7.92 28.55 -1.13
N VAL A 276 -7.31 28.47 -2.31
CA VAL A 276 -7.95 28.73 -3.60
C VAL A 276 -8.19 27.40 -4.31
N LEU A 277 -9.43 27.14 -4.74
CA LEU A 277 -9.75 25.98 -5.58
C LEU A 277 -9.00 26.07 -6.90
N ARG A 278 -8.43 24.96 -7.37
CA ARG A 278 -7.87 24.90 -8.72
C ARG A 278 -9.00 24.97 -9.76
N GLU A 279 -8.70 25.48 -10.97
CA GLU A 279 -9.72 25.73 -12.00
C GLU A 279 -10.51 24.47 -12.41
N ASP A 280 -9.88 23.30 -12.32
CA ASP A 280 -10.42 21.98 -12.63
C ASP A 280 -11.05 21.27 -11.41
N ALA A 281 -11.21 21.98 -10.30
CA ALA A 281 -11.82 21.47 -9.08
C ALA A 281 -13.32 21.82 -8.98
N GLU A 282 -14.07 20.90 -8.41
CA GLU A 282 -15.51 20.97 -8.19
C GLU A 282 -15.82 20.80 -6.71
N VAL A 283 -16.67 21.66 -6.17
CA VAL A 283 -17.19 21.52 -4.81
C VAL A 283 -18.33 20.51 -4.83
N LEU A 284 -18.12 19.35 -4.20
CA LEU A 284 -19.13 18.31 -4.07
C LEU A 284 -20.08 18.60 -2.90
N LEU A 285 -19.54 19.10 -1.78
CA LEU A 285 -20.30 19.47 -0.59
C LEU A 285 -19.84 20.81 -0.02
N GLY A 286 -20.80 21.57 0.50
CA GLY A 286 -20.58 22.93 0.98
C GLY A 286 -20.88 23.98 -0.09
N THR A 287 -20.16 25.10 -0.04
CA THR A 287 -20.31 26.22 -0.99
C THR A 287 -18.95 26.63 -1.54
N GLN A 288 -18.93 27.48 -2.58
CA GLN A 288 -17.67 28.02 -3.09
C GLN A 288 -16.89 28.84 -2.03
N ALA A 289 -17.60 29.48 -1.09
CA ALA A 289 -16.98 30.23 0.01
C ALA A 289 -16.56 29.33 1.20
N GLU A 290 -17.21 28.17 1.33
CA GLU A 290 -16.95 27.18 2.38
C GLU A 290 -17.02 25.77 1.78
N PRO A 291 -15.99 25.36 1.04
CA PRO A 291 -15.95 24.03 0.47
C PRO A 291 -15.68 23.02 1.59
N LEU A 292 -16.50 21.97 1.67
CA LEU A 292 -16.35 20.90 2.66
C LEU A 292 -15.75 19.65 2.03
N VAL A 293 -16.22 19.28 0.83
CA VAL A 293 -15.63 18.20 0.03
C VAL A 293 -15.43 18.72 -1.39
N VAL A 294 -14.21 18.60 -1.88
CA VAL A 294 -13.80 19.08 -3.19
C VAL A 294 -13.21 17.93 -3.98
N ARG A 295 -13.53 17.84 -5.27
CA ARG A 295 -12.95 16.89 -6.19
C ARG A 295 -12.21 17.60 -7.30
N ARG A 296 -11.04 17.10 -7.65
CA ARG A 296 -10.34 17.44 -8.88
C ARG A 296 -10.19 16.19 -9.73
N LYS A 297 -10.66 16.24 -10.97
CA LYS A 297 -10.45 15.13 -11.91
C LYS A 297 -9.04 15.22 -12.47
N LEU A 298 -8.32 14.10 -12.47
CA LEU A 298 -6.99 13.98 -13.06
C LEU A 298 -7.06 12.87 -14.09
N ASP A 299 -7.11 13.25 -15.37
CA ASP A 299 -7.28 12.32 -16.49
C ASP A 299 -8.49 11.39 -16.28
N ALA A 300 -8.29 10.08 -16.09
CA ALA A 300 -9.37 9.12 -15.90
C ALA A 300 -9.82 8.97 -14.43
N GLY A 301 -9.01 9.40 -13.47
CA GLY A 301 -9.32 9.28 -12.05
C GLY A 301 -9.55 10.63 -11.38
N ALA A 302 -9.42 10.65 -10.05
CA ALA A 302 -9.72 11.84 -9.27
C ALA A 302 -8.98 11.90 -7.93
N VAL A 303 -8.77 13.14 -7.48
CA VAL A 303 -8.40 13.44 -6.10
C VAL A 303 -9.61 14.07 -5.41
N VAL A 304 -10.06 13.48 -4.31
CA VAL A 304 -11.13 13.99 -3.47
C VAL A 304 -10.53 14.45 -2.15
N MET A 305 -10.75 15.69 -1.78
CA MET A 305 -10.28 16.26 -0.53
C MET A 305 -11.47 16.61 0.34
N ALA A 306 -11.54 16.01 1.53
CA ALA A 306 -12.33 16.57 2.62
C ALA A 306 -11.53 17.73 3.20
N THR A 307 -12.08 18.94 3.25
CA THR A 307 -11.34 20.11 3.76
C THR A 307 -11.20 20.04 5.28
N PHE A 308 -11.98 19.22 5.97
CA PHE A 308 -11.93 18.94 7.41
C PHE A 308 -11.26 17.58 7.71
N ASP A 309 -11.02 17.30 8.98
CA ASP A 309 -10.50 16.01 9.44
C ASP A 309 -11.62 14.97 9.58
N LEU A 310 -11.63 13.96 8.72
CA LEU A 310 -12.61 12.84 8.72
C LEU A 310 -12.51 11.97 9.99
N THR A 311 -11.42 12.05 10.73
CA THR A 311 -11.15 11.24 11.93
C THR A 311 -11.37 12.02 13.23
N ALA A 312 -11.77 13.29 13.17
CA ALA A 312 -12.00 14.16 14.31
C ALA A 312 -13.49 14.37 14.61
N GLU A 313 -13.81 14.86 15.82
CA GLU A 313 -15.15 15.39 16.11
C GLU A 313 -15.46 16.61 15.23
N PRO A 314 -16.72 16.78 14.77
CA PRO A 314 -17.89 15.94 15.06
C PRO A 314 -18.06 14.71 14.15
N VAL A 315 -17.24 14.56 13.11
CA VAL A 315 -17.44 13.56 12.03
C VAL A 315 -17.25 12.12 12.51
N LYS A 316 -16.23 11.87 13.34
CA LYS A 316 -15.92 10.54 13.89
C LYS A 316 -17.10 9.82 14.57
N TYR A 317 -18.06 10.58 15.11
CA TYR A 317 -19.23 10.05 15.82
C TYR A 317 -20.54 10.39 15.10
N TRP A 318 -20.45 10.79 13.83
CA TRP A 318 -21.62 11.08 13.01
C TRP A 318 -22.06 9.81 12.29
N ASP A 319 -23.33 9.43 12.45
CA ASP A 319 -23.88 8.22 11.82
C ASP A 319 -23.84 8.26 10.28
N GLY A 320 -23.77 9.46 9.68
CA GLY A 320 -23.64 9.63 8.23
C GLY A 320 -22.20 9.55 7.70
N GLN A 321 -21.24 9.09 8.51
CA GLN A 321 -19.82 9.00 8.13
C GLN A 321 -19.48 7.80 7.22
N GLU A 322 -20.36 6.81 7.13
CA GLU A 322 -20.26 5.66 6.20
C GLU A 322 -20.73 6.05 4.79
#